data_AF-A0A4R6P5G1-F1
#
_entry.id   AF-A0A4R6P5G1-F1
#
_cell.length_a   1.000
_cell.length_b   1.000
_cell.length_c   1.000
_cell.angle_alpha   90.00
_cell.angle_beta   90.00
_cell.angle_gamma   90.00
#
_symmetry.space_group_name_H-M   'P 1'
#
loop_
_entity.id
_entity.type
_entity.pdbx_description
1 polymer ?
#
loop_
_entity_poly.entity_id
_entity_poly.type
_entity_poly.pdbx_seq_one_letter_code
_entity_poly.pdbx_strand_id
1 'polypeptide(L)'
;MNTGTGKVIQERRRLLGLSQPALATAIGVSSRQITRYESEEQSPTLPVAIRLADALRISLAELAGIVDNRVDLAGRWWAAWQKAAKHGDEVEVAEVTIRHEGDHLLLDTAETAAAEDDPGPGVRGEMRVWDGDAITGWVRGMDVAFPVGTIYYSLHPQGAHAVGSWTTKSGPDGVVRGWSALAREKSDAEKLLLEMLRGDGVVESWPGARSD
;
A
#
# COMPACT_ATOMS: atom_id res chain seq x y z
N MET A 1 19.78 -1.09 9.94
CA MET A 1 20.36 -0.80 11.27
C MET A 1 19.20 -0.44 12.19
N ASN A 2 18.98 -1.18 13.27
CA ASN A 2 17.88 -0.90 14.20
C ASN A 2 18.30 0.28 15.11
N THR A 3 17.72 1.45 14.90
CA THR A 3 18.03 2.64 15.71
C THR A 3 17.26 2.56 17.02
N GLY A 4 17.91 2.74 18.18
CA GLY A 4 17.22 2.69 19.47
C GLY A 4 16.16 3.79 19.61
N THR A 5 15.06 3.47 20.32
CA THR A 5 13.90 4.36 20.51
C THR A 5 14.29 5.76 20.99
N GLY A 6 15.32 5.88 21.86
CA GLY A 6 15.77 7.17 22.37
C GLY A 6 16.31 8.08 21.27
N LYS A 7 17.08 7.51 20.33
CA LYS A 7 17.62 8.23 19.19
C LYS A 7 16.50 8.66 18.22
N VAL A 8 15.50 7.82 17.97
CA VAL A 8 14.33 8.19 17.15
C VAL A 8 13.57 9.37 17.77
N ILE A 9 13.30 9.33 19.07
CA ILE A 9 12.63 10.43 19.79
C ILE A 9 13.42 11.73 19.62
N GLN A 10 14.73 11.69 19.85
CA GLN A 10 15.59 12.86 19.76
C GLN A 10 15.62 13.46 18.34
N GLU A 11 15.83 12.62 17.32
CA GLU A 11 15.91 13.04 15.93
C GLU A 11 14.59 13.65 15.47
N ARG A 12 13.47 12.96 15.70
CA ARG A 12 12.15 13.42 15.26
C ARG A 12 11.72 14.70 15.98
N ARG A 13 11.99 14.81 17.29
CA ARG A 13 11.73 16.03 18.06
C ARG A 13 12.49 17.23 17.47
N ARG A 14 13.78 17.06 17.13
CA ARG A 14 14.60 18.11 16.52
C ARG A 14 14.08 18.51 15.14
N LEU A 15 13.68 17.55 14.30
CA LEU A 15 13.10 17.83 12.98
C LEU A 15 11.80 18.64 13.06
N LEU A 16 10.99 18.42 14.09
CA LEU A 16 9.76 19.18 14.34
C LEU A 16 10.00 20.52 15.05
N GLY A 17 11.25 20.89 15.36
CA GLY A 17 11.58 22.11 16.10
C GLY A 17 11.11 22.11 17.56
N LEU A 18 10.81 20.94 18.13
CA LEU A 18 10.31 20.82 19.49
C LEU A 18 11.45 20.81 20.52
N SER A 19 11.28 21.54 21.62
CA SER A 19 12.15 21.40 22.79
C SER A 19 11.74 20.19 23.64
N GLN A 20 12.64 19.65 24.47
CA GLN A 20 12.28 18.56 25.39
C GLN A 20 11.10 18.93 26.31
N PRO A 21 11.04 20.15 26.91
CA PRO A 21 9.87 20.58 27.67
C PRO A 21 8.58 20.66 26.84
N ALA A 22 8.65 21.15 25.60
CA ALA A 22 7.47 21.23 24.74
C ALA A 22 6.90 19.84 24.42
N LEU A 23 7.76 18.87 24.11
CA LEU A 23 7.34 17.49 23.90
C LEU A 23 6.77 16.88 25.19
N ALA A 24 7.41 17.13 26.34
CA ALA A 24 6.94 16.66 27.64
C ALA A 24 5.53 17.14 27.95
N THR A 25 5.26 18.44 27.74
CA THR A 25 3.93 19.03 27.86
C THR A 25 2.93 18.38 26.92
N ALA A 26 3.30 18.16 25.65
CA ALA A 26 2.42 17.56 24.64
C ALA A 26 1.94 16.15 25.02
N ILE A 27 2.78 15.35 25.70
CA ILE A 27 2.46 13.96 26.06
C ILE A 27 2.12 13.77 27.55
N GLY A 28 2.05 14.86 28.33
CA GLY A 28 1.70 14.83 29.75
C GLY A 28 2.73 14.12 30.64
N VAL A 29 4.03 14.34 30.41
CA VAL A 29 5.13 13.84 31.26
C VAL A 29 6.06 14.97 31.69
N SER A 30 7.01 14.69 32.57
CA SER A 30 8.04 15.66 32.96
C SER A 30 9.16 15.77 31.91
N SER A 31 9.79 16.93 31.77
CA SER A 31 10.95 17.11 30.88
C SER A 31 12.10 16.14 31.21
N ARG A 32 12.27 15.79 32.49
CA ARG A 32 13.25 14.80 32.95
C ARG A 32 12.97 13.41 32.39
N GLN A 33 11.70 13.03 32.24
CA GLN A 33 11.34 11.75 31.61
C GLN A 33 11.73 11.75 30.13
N ILE A 34 11.52 12.85 29.40
CA ILE A 34 11.99 12.96 28.01
C ILE A 34 13.52 12.79 27.92
N THR A 35 14.28 13.43 28.81
CA THR A 35 15.74 13.26 28.85
C THR A 35 16.13 11.80 29.04
N ARG A 36 15.47 11.08 29.96
CA ARG A 36 15.71 9.65 30.23
C ARG A 36 15.35 8.74 29.05
N TYR A 37 14.28 9.09 28.32
CA TYR A 37 13.88 8.36 27.12
C TYR A 37 14.92 8.57 26.01
N GLU A 38 15.33 9.81 25.75
CA GLU A 38 16.33 10.12 24.72
C GLU A 38 17.72 9.56 25.03
N SER A 39 18.08 9.42 26.31
CA SER A 39 19.36 8.82 26.73
C SER A 39 19.31 7.30 26.88
N GLU A 40 18.17 6.67 26.61
CA GLU A 40 17.93 5.23 26.81
C GLU A 40 18.13 4.75 28.26
N GLU A 41 18.19 5.66 29.24
CA GLU A 41 18.21 5.32 30.68
C GLU A 41 16.89 4.64 31.10
N GLN A 42 15.80 4.98 30.42
CA GLN A 42 14.48 4.41 30.67
C GLN A 42 13.71 4.26 29.35
N SER A 43 12.98 3.15 29.20
CA SER A 43 12.03 2.99 28.10
C SER A 43 10.66 3.60 28.45
N PRO A 44 9.97 4.26 27.50
CA PRO A 44 8.60 4.71 27.73
C PRO A 44 7.67 3.51 27.91
N THR A 45 6.66 3.64 28.76
CA THR A 45 5.58 2.64 28.83
C THR A 45 4.75 2.69 27.56
N LEU A 46 4.04 1.62 27.20
CA LEU A 46 3.23 1.58 25.98
C LEU A 46 2.24 2.77 25.86
N PRO A 47 1.48 3.18 26.90
CA PRO A 47 0.63 4.35 26.80
C PRO A 47 1.39 5.66 26.53
N VAL A 48 2.62 5.80 27.06
CA VAL A 48 3.47 6.97 26.81
C VAL A 48 4.04 6.89 25.39
N ALA A 49 4.41 5.70 24.92
CA ALA A 49 4.92 5.47 23.57
C ALA A 49 3.88 5.83 22.50
N ILE A 50 2.59 5.50 22.71
CA ILE A 50 1.50 5.92 21.81
C ILE A 50 1.43 7.45 21.72
N ARG A 51 1.41 8.15 22.87
CA ARG A 51 1.37 9.63 22.88
C ARG A 51 2.63 10.25 22.28
N LEU A 52 3.80 9.62 22.44
CA LEU A 52 5.04 10.01 21.78
C LEU A 52 4.91 9.90 20.26
N ALA A 53 4.43 8.75 19.75
CA ALA A 53 4.24 8.52 18.32
C ALA A 53 3.31 9.59 17.71
N ASP A 54 2.18 9.87 18.35
CA ASP A 54 1.23 10.90 17.93
C ASP A 54 1.88 12.30 17.91
N ALA A 55 2.53 12.71 19.01
CA ALA A 55 3.16 14.02 19.14
C ALA A 55 4.33 14.21 18.16
N LEU A 56 5.04 13.12 17.84
CA LEU A 56 6.18 13.10 16.93
C LEU A 56 5.77 12.85 15.47
N ARG A 57 4.48 12.63 15.19
CA ARG A 57 3.95 12.36 13.85
C ARG A 57 4.73 11.25 13.14
N ILE A 58 4.87 10.11 13.83
CA ILE A 58 5.44 8.85 13.35
C ILE A 58 4.61 7.70 13.89
N SER A 59 4.72 6.52 13.29
CA SER A 59 4.11 5.30 13.79
C SER A 59 4.82 4.77 15.05
N LEU A 60 4.14 3.90 15.79
CA LEU A 60 4.74 3.21 16.94
C LEU A 60 5.90 2.29 16.53
N ALA A 61 5.85 1.73 15.31
CA ALA A 61 6.91 0.92 14.75
C ALA A 61 8.17 1.76 14.46
N GLU A 62 8.00 2.92 13.81
CA GLU A 62 9.10 3.87 13.59
C GLU A 62 9.69 4.35 14.91
N LEU A 63 8.85 4.64 15.91
CA LEU A 63 9.32 4.97 17.27
C LEU A 63 10.16 3.84 17.89
N ALA A 64 9.86 2.58 17.57
CA ALA A 64 10.63 1.42 17.99
C ALA A 64 11.92 1.20 17.16
N GLY A 65 12.24 2.09 16.22
CA GLY A 65 13.41 1.98 15.35
C GLY A 65 13.17 1.20 14.05
N ILE A 66 11.93 0.75 13.83
CA ILE A 66 11.53 0.04 12.61
C ILE A 66 11.19 1.10 11.57
N VAL A 67 12.21 1.55 10.83
CA VAL A 67 12.03 2.50 9.74
C VAL A 67 11.47 1.75 8.54
N ASP A 68 10.20 2.03 8.22
CA ASP A 68 9.56 1.52 7.03
C ASP A 68 9.72 2.54 5.88
N ASN A 69 10.79 2.42 5.11
CA ASN A 69 11.02 3.26 3.92
C ASN A 69 10.18 2.81 2.70
N ARG A 70 9.21 1.90 2.89
CA ARG A 70 8.34 1.45 1.80
C ARG A 70 7.46 2.59 1.32
N VAL A 71 7.12 2.54 0.04
CA VAL A 71 6.16 3.49 -0.52
C VAL A 71 4.79 3.25 0.12
N ASP A 72 4.11 4.32 0.53
CA ASP A 72 2.77 4.20 1.08
C ASP A 72 1.76 3.85 -0.03
N LEU A 73 1.32 2.59 -0.02
CA LEU A 73 0.33 2.06 -0.95
C LEU A 73 -1.10 2.16 -0.40
N ALA A 74 -1.32 2.69 0.81
CA ALA A 74 -2.65 2.80 1.38
C ALA A 74 -3.54 3.80 0.61
N GLY A 75 -4.85 3.66 0.79
CA GLY A 75 -5.87 4.57 0.26
C GLY A 75 -6.51 4.08 -1.02
N ARG A 76 -7.08 5.02 -1.78
CA ARG A 76 -7.85 4.74 -2.99
C ARG A 76 -6.95 4.37 -4.17
N TRP A 77 -7.39 3.39 -4.93
CA TRP A 77 -6.81 2.95 -6.19
C TRP A 77 -7.91 2.60 -7.19
N TRP A 78 -7.52 2.53 -8.45
CA TRP A 78 -8.25 1.89 -9.52
C TRP A 78 -7.50 0.64 -9.92
N ALA A 79 -8.23 -0.46 -9.99
CA ALA A 79 -7.71 -1.74 -10.40
C ALA A 79 -8.37 -2.16 -11.70
N ALA A 80 -7.55 -2.50 -12.69
CA ALA A 80 -7.98 -2.91 -14.02
C ALA A 80 -7.50 -4.34 -14.28
N TRP A 81 -8.37 -5.18 -14.83
CA TRP A 81 -8.09 -6.58 -15.14
C TRP A 81 -8.53 -6.92 -16.57
N GLN A 82 -7.69 -7.67 -17.27
CA GLN A 82 -8.08 -8.38 -18.48
C GLN A 82 -9.09 -9.48 -18.11
N LYS A 83 -10.16 -9.65 -18.87
CA LYS A 83 -11.09 -10.78 -18.66
C LYS A 83 -10.51 -12.10 -19.18
N ALA A 84 -10.76 -13.18 -18.45
CA ALA A 84 -10.22 -14.52 -18.74
C ALA A 84 -10.85 -15.25 -19.95
N ALA A 85 -11.98 -14.77 -20.47
CA ALA A 85 -12.78 -15.48 -21.47
C ALA A 85 -12.41 -15.09 -22.93
N LYS A 86 -13.15 -15.60 -23.92
CA LYS A 86 -13.00 -15.41 -25.39
C LYS A 86 -12.87 -13.96 -25.89
N HIS A 87 -12.83 -12.97 -25.00
CA HIS A 87 -12.74 -11.54 -25.25
C HIS A 87 -11.49 -11.02 -24.55
N GLY A 88 -10.32 -11.48 -25.02
CA GLY A 88 -9.02 -11.16 -24.41
C GLY A 88 -8.69 -9.67 -24.36
N ASP A 89 -9.42 -8.84 -25.10
CA ASP A 89 -9.24 -7.38 -25.12
C ASP A 89 -10.24 -6.65 -24.20
N GLU A 90 -11.21 -7.36 -23.61
CA GLU A 90 -12.13 -6.76 -22.65
C GLU A 90 -11.43 -6.52 -21.31
N VAL A 91 -11.58 -5.29 -20.84
CA VAL A 91 -11.03 -4.80 -19.59
C VAL A 91 -12.17 -4.53 -18.62
N GLU A 92 -11.94 -4.87 -17.37
CA GLU A 92 -12.82 -4.53 -16.26
C GLU A 92 -12.07 -3.68 -15.24
N VAL A 93 -12.71 -2.62 -14.76
CA VAL A 93 -12.07 -1.61 -13.92
C VAL A 93 -12.94 -1.33 -12.71
N ALA A 94 -12.37 -1.40 -11.52
CA ALA A 94 -13.06 -1.13 -10.26
C ALA A 94 -12.28 -0.15 -9.40
N GLU A 95 -13.00 0.67 -8.64
CA GLU A 95 -12.42 1.46 -7.55
C GLU A 95 -12.22 0.54 -6.34
N VAL A 96 -11.02 0.56 -5.78
CA VAL A 96 -10.64 -0.27 -4.63
C VAL A 96 -9.95 0.58 -3.57
N THR A 97 -10.05 0.12 -2.32
CA THR A 97 -9.28 0.67 -1.21
C THR A 97 -8.21 -0.34 -0.82
N ILE A 98 -6.97 0.12 -0.74
CA ILE A 98 -5.85 -0.64 -0.18
C ILE A 98 -5.59 -0.17 1.25
N ARG A 99 -5.51 -1.11 2.18
CA ARG A 99 -4.91 -0.91 3.50
C ARG A 99 -3.50 -1.51 3.48
N HIS A 100 -2.53 -0.79 4.01
CA HIS A 100 -1.12 -1.19 4.04
C HIS A 100 -0.67 -1.38 5.48
N GLU A 101 -0.32 -2.62 5.84
CA GLU A 101 0.12 -3.00 7.18
C GLU A 101 1.42 -3.82 7.10
N GLY A 102 2.56 -3.18 7.36
CA GLY A 102 3.86 -3.84 7.27
C GLY A 102 4.19 -4.24 5.83
N ASP A 103 4.35 -5.54 5.56
CA ASP A 103 4.50 -6.04 4.19
C ASP A 103 3.15 -6.39 3.54
N HIS A 104 2.05 -6.37 4.29
CA HIS A 104 0.75 -6.84 3.80
C HIS A 104 -0.09 -5.70 3.23
N LEU A 105 -0.78 -6.01 2.14
CA LEU A 105 -1.78 -5.17 1.51
C LEU A 105 -3.12 -5.90 1.57
N LEU A 106 -4.15 -5.23 2.09
CA LEU A 106 -5.52 -5.71 2.05
C LEU A 106 -6.27 -4.84 1.02
N LEU A 107 -6.81 -5.49 0.00
CA LEU A 107 -7.59 -4.85 -1.05
C LEU A 107 -9.07 -5.19 -0.83
N ASP A 108 -9.91 -4.17 -0.82
CA ASP A 108 -11.37 -4.30 -0.71
C ASP A 108 -12.03 -3.34 -1.72
N THR A 109 -13.26 -3.63 -2.16
CA THR A 109 -14.07 -2.66 -2.93
C THR A 109 -14.12 -1.32 -2.19
N ALA A 110 -13.98 -0.21 -2.92
CA ALA A 110 -14.10 1.10 -2.30
C ALA A 110 -15.52 1.31 -1.73
N GLU A 111 -15.61 1.89 -0.52
CA GLU A 111 -16.90 2.19 0.12
C GLU A 111 -17.76 3.14 -0.72
N THR A 112 -17.12 4.05 -1.46
CA THR A 112 -17.77 4.96 -2.41
C THR A 112 -18.46 4.21 -3.54
N ALA A 113 -17.75 3.30 -4.20
CA ALA A 113 -18.31 2.45 -5.25
C ALA A 113 -19.42 1.55 -4.70
N ALA A 114 -19.24 0.97 -3.51
CA ALA A 114 -20.23 0.10 -2.88
C ALA A 114 -21.57 0.79 -2.53
N ALA A 115 -21.61 2.12 -2.48
CA ALA A 115 -22.80 2.91 -2.16
C ALA A 115 -23.60 3.35 -3.40
N GLU A 116 -23.12 3.06 -4.62
CA GLU A 116 -23.83 3.36 -5.87
C GLU A 116 -24.96 2.35 -6.14
N ASP A 117 -25.98 2.76 -6.91
CA ASP A 117 -27.12 1.89 -7.27
C ASP A 117 -26.70 0.66 -8.09
N ASP A 118 -25.59 0.77 -8.82
CA ASP A 118 -24.89 -0.32 -9.52
C ASP A 118 -23.39 -0.22 -9.19
N PRO A 119 -22.94 -0.82 -8.07
CA PRO A 119 -21.61 -0.60 -7.50
C PRO A 119 -20.45 -1.19 -8.34
N GLY A 120 -20.77 -1.81 -9.48
CA GLY A 120 -19.82 -2.58 -10.26
C GLY A 120 -19.38 -3.86 -9.54
N PRO A 121 -18.31 -4.52 -10.02
CA PRO A 121 -17.86 -5.78 -9.45
C PRO A 121 -17.24 -5.58 -8.06
N GLY A 122 -17.82 -6.23 -7.05
CA GLY A 122 -17.17 -6.29 -5.75
C GLY A 122 -15.87 -7.09 -5.82
N VAL A 123 -14.81 -6.64 -5.16
CA VAL A 123 -13.51 -7.32 -5.12
C VAL A 123 -12.91 -7.35 -3.72
N ARG A 124 -12.13 -8.39 -3.46
CA ARG A 124 -11.35 -8.55 -2.24
C ARG A 124 -10.04 -9.25 -2.53
N GLY A 125 -8.97 -8.84 -1.87
CA GLY A 125 -7.68 -9.47 -2.03
C GLY A 125 -6.76 -9.27 -0.84
N GLU A 126 -5.74 -10.10 -0.79
CA GLU A 126 -4.62 -9.95 0.13
C GLU A 126 -3.34 -10.13 -0.67
N MET A 127 -2.39 -9.21 -0.50
CA MET A 127 -1.10 -9.24 -1.16
C MET A 127 0.01 -8.93 -0.18
N ARG A 128 1.23 -9.21 -0.60
CA ARG A 128 2.46 -8.91 0.12
C ARG A 128 3.44 -8.17 -0.77
N VAL A 129 4.07 -7.14 -0.24
CA VAL A 129 5.20 -6.43 -0.87
C VAL A 129 6.50 -7.14 -0.53
N TRP A 130 7.33 -7.33 -1.55
CA TRP A 130 8.65 -7.94 -1.50
C TRP A 130 9.66 -6.98 -2.09
N ASP A 131 10.81 -6.83 -1.44
CA ASP A 131 11.95 -6.02 -1.88
C ASP A 131 11.62 -4.58 -2.32
N GLY A 132 10.45 -4.07 -1.92
CA GLY A 132 9.97 -2.72 -2.18
C GLY A 132 9.26 -2.51 -3.52
N ASP A 133 9.34 -3.46 -4.46
CA ASP A 133 8.83 -3.29 -5.82
C ASP A 133 8.02 -4.48 -6.38
N ALA A 134 8.13 -5.67 -5.79
CA ALA A 134 7.35 -6.83 -6.20
C ALA A 134 6.15 -7.03 -5.26
N ILE A 135 4.96 -7.21 -5.80
CA ILE A 135 3.75 -7.47 -5.02
C ILE A 135 3.19 -8.81 -5.46
N THR A 136 2.93 -9.72 -4.52
CA THR A 136 2.29 -11.01 -4.82
C THR A 136 1.11 -11.27 -3.91
N GLY A 137 0.06 -11.90 -4.40
CA GLY A 137 -1.04 -12.27 -3.52
C GLY A 137 -2.17 -12.93 -4.26
N TRP A 138 -3.38 -12.74 -3.76
CA TRP A 138 -4.59 -13.19 -4.42
C TRP A 138 -5.63 -12.08 -4.44
N VAL A 139 -6.43 -12.07 -5.50
CA VAL A 139 -7.62 -11.22 -5.63
C VAL A 139 -8.77 -12.11 -6.08
N ARG A 140 -9.96 -11.81 -5.56
CA ARG A 140 -11.22 -12.51 -5.78
C ARG A 140 -12.27 -11.46 -6.08
N GLY A 141 -13.10 -11.67 -7.11
CA GLY A 141 -14.38 -10.97 -7.16
C GLY A 141 -15.39 -11.58 -6.22
N MET A 142 -16.23 -10.73 -5.65
CA MET A 142 -17.34 -11.10 -4.79
C MET A 142 -18.54 -11.59 -5.61
N ASP A 143 -18.66 -11.12 -6.85
CA ASP A 143 -19.57 -11.64 -7.86
C ASP A 143 -18.84 -12.62 -8.79
N VAL A 144 -19.45 -13.77 -9.05
CA VAL A 144 -18.83 -15.02 -9.54
C VAL A 144 -18.27 -14.93 -10.98
N ALA A 145 -18.16 -13.74 -11.56
CA ALA A 145 -17.55 -13.49 -12.87
C ALA A 145 -16.02 -13.33 -12.81
N PHE A 146 -15.45 -13.09 -11.63
CA PHE A 146 -14.01 -13.05 -11.43
C PHE A 146 -13.50 -14.30 -10.73
N PRO A 147 -12.61 -15.06 -11.36
CA PRO A 147 -12.05 -16.23 -10.73
C PRO A 147 -11.05 -15.78 -9.63
N VAL A 148 -11.07 -16.47 -8.49
CA VAL A 148 -10.05 -16.29 -7.44
C VAL A 148 -8.70 -16.57 -8.07
N GLY A 149 -7.86 -15.55 -8.19
CA GLY A 149 -6.60 -15.63 -8.91
C GLY A 149 -5.42 -15.22 -8.05
N THR A 150 -4.28 -15.87 -8.26
CA THR A 150 -3.00 -15.37 -7.77
C THR A 150 -2.55 -14.23 -8.67
N ILE A 151 -1.98 -13.18 -8.08
CA ILE A 151 -1.51 -12.00 -8.80
C ILE A 151 -0.05 -11.71 -8.47
N TYR A 152 0.67 -11.22 -9.49
CA TYR A 152 1.97 -10.60 -9.36
C TYR A 152 1.87 -9.18 -9.94
N TYR A 153 2.38 -8.16 -9.24
CA TYR A 153 2.62 -6.83 -9.79
C TYR A 153 4.08 -6.41 -9.60
N SER A 154 4.59 -5.70 -10.60
CA SER A 154 5.74 -4.81 -10.48
C SER A 154 5.24 -3.40 -10.16
N LEU A 155 5.63 -2.87 -9.01
CA LEU A 155 5.33 -1.52 -8.56
C LEU A 155 6.30 -0.52 -9.21
N HIS A 156 5.78 0.59 -9.70
CA HIS A 156 6.61 1.68 -10.17
C HIS A 156 7.35 2.36 -9.01
N PRO A 157 8.59 2.86 -9.15
CA PRO A 157 9.35 3.43 -8.03
C PRO A 157 8.67 4.60 -7.30
N GLN A 158 7.79 5.35 -7.95
CA GLN A 158 7.01 6.41 -7.29
C GLN A 158 5.79 5.88 -6.51
N GLY A 159 5.45 4.60 -6.64
CA GLY A 159 4.35 3.91 -5.97
C GLY A 159 2.95 4.44 -6.27
N ALA A 160 2.77 5.11 -7.42
CA ALA A 160 1.47 5.53 -7.91
C ALA A 160 0.84 4.53 -8.90
N HIS A 161 1.64 3.57 -9.40
CA HIS A 161 1.25 2.64 -10.44
C HIS A 161 1.86 1.26 -10.18
N ALA A 162 1.15 0.19 -10.52
CA ALA A 162 1.70 -1.15 -10.56
C ALA A 162 1.13 -1.91 -11.77
N VAL A 163 1.93 -2.76 -12.40
CA VAL A 163 1.52 -3.52 -13.59
C VAL A 163 1.91 -4.98 -13.42
N GLY A 164 1.10 -5.88 -13.92
CA GLY A 164 1.22 -7.27 -13.51
C GLY A 164 0.33 -8.24 -14.25
N SER A 165 0.36 -9.48 -13.76
CA SER A 165 -0.44 -10.56 -14.32
C SER A 165 -1.14 -11.33 -13.21
N TRP A 166 -2.35 -11.79 -13.51
CA TRP A 166 -3.07 -12.73 -12.67
C TRP A 166 -3.11 -14.10 -13.34
N THR A 167 -3.30 -15.13 -12.52
CA THR A 167 -3.44 -16.52 -12.97
C THR A 167 -4.51 -17.20 -12.13
N THR A 168 -5.38 -17.97 -12.79
CA THR A 168 -6.49 -18.64 -12.13
C THR A 168 -6.90 -19.93 -12.82
N LYS A 169 -7.69 -20.76 -12.13
CA LYS A 169 -8.23 -22.00 -12.67
C LYS A 169 -9.28 -21.69 -13.76
N SER A 170 -9.17 -22.39 -14.88
CA SER A 170 -10.12 -22.35 -15.99
C SER A 170 -10.66 -23.74 -16.27
N GLY A 171 -11.95 -23.95 -16.06
CA GLY A 171 -12.58 -25.27 -16.23
C GLY A 171 -12.00 -26.36 -15.31
N PRO A 172 -12.18 -27.65 -15.63
CA PRO A 172 -11.76 -28.77 -14.78
C PRO A 172 -10.23 -28.87 -14.60
N ASP A 173 -9.48 -28.68 -15.69
CA ASP A 173 -8.05 -29.05 -15.79
C ASP A 173 -7.15 -27.92 -16.31
N GLY A 174 -7.69 -26.71 -16.53
CA GLY A 174 -6.97 -25.61 -17.14
C GLY A 174 -6.55 -24.53 -16.16
N VAL A 175 -5.56 -23.75 -16.58
CA VAL A 175 -5.17 -22.48 -15.97
C VAL A 175 -5.20 -21.42 -17.06
N VAL A 176 -5.73 -20.25 -16.75
CA VAL A 176 -5.73 -19.08 -17.62
C VAL A 176 -5.02 -17.94 -16.92
N ARG A 177 -4.34 -17.11 -17.71
CA ARG A 177 -3.62 -15.92 -17.25
C ARG A 177 -4.13 -14.69 -17.99
N GLY A 178 -3.95 -13.53 -17.39
CA GLY A 178 -4.13 -12.27 -18.06
C GLY A 178 -3.43 -11.13 -17.34
N TRP A 179 -3.51 -9.96 -17.91
CA TRP A 179 -2.85 -8.75 -17.43
C TRP A 179 -3.72 -7.98 -16.45
N SER A 180 -3.06 -7.18 -15.62
CA SER A 180 -3.73 -6.26 -14.69
C SER A 180 -2.84 -5.08 -14.36
N ALA A 181 -3.48 -3.95 -14.05
CA ALA A 181 -2.82 -2.74 -13.62
C ALA A 181 -3.53 -2.13 -12.41
N LEU A 182 -2.75 -1.49 -11.54
CA LEU A 182 -3.19 -0.62 -10.46
C LEU A 182 -2.71 0.80 -10.73
N ALA A 183 -3.58 1.79 -10.55
CA ALA A 183 -3.19 3.20 -10.58
C ALA A 183 -4.00 4.02 -9.57
N ARG A 184 -3.48 5.20 -9.20
CA ARG A 184 -4.25 6.16 -8.39
C ARG A 184 -5.42 6.80 -9.17
N GLU A 185 -5.32 6.84 -10.50
CA GLU A 185 -6.33 7.41 -11.40
C GLU A 185 -6.92 6.36 -12.34
N LYS A 186 -8.24 6.41 -12.56
CA LYS A 186 -8.96 5.43 -13.40
C LYS A 186 -8.37 5.34 -14.81
N SER A 187 -8.17 6.51 -15.43
CA SER A 187 -7.69 6.58 -16.81
C SER A 187 -6.29 6.01 -16.97
N ASP A 188 -5.49 5.98 -15.91
CA ASP A 188 -4.12 5.50 -15.96
C ASP A 188 -4.08 3.98 -15.78
N ALA A 189 -4.93 3.41 -14.92
CA ALA A 189 -5.11 1.96 -14.83
C ALA A 189 -5.59 1.37 -16.18
N GLU A 190 -6.55 2.03 -16.83
CA GLU A 190 -7.05 1.65 -18.16
C GLU A 190 -5.96 1.73 -19.24
N LYS A 191 -5.23 2.85 -19.33
CA LYS A 191 -4.16 3.02 -20.31
C LYS A 191 -3.04 1.99 -20.13
N LEU A 192 -2.59 1.79 -18.89
CA LEU A 192 -1.53 0.83 -18.58
C LEU A 192 -1.94 -0.57 -19.00
N LEU A 193 -3.16 -1.01 -18.68
CA LEU A 193 -3.63 -2.33 -19.09
C LEU A 193 -3.75 -2.47 -20.62
N LEU A 194 -4.26 -1.45 -21.31
CA LEU A 194 -4.33 -1.44 -22.77
C LEU A 194 -2.94 -1.44 -23.43
N GLU A 195 -1.93 -0.85 -22.79
CA GLU A 195 -0.54 -0.94 -23.22
C GLU A 195 0.01 -2.34 -23.02
N MET A 196 -0.19 -2.95 -21.85
CA MET A 196 0.21 -4.34 -21.58
C MET A 196 -0.44 -5.32 -22.56
N LEU A 197 -1.71 -5.14 -22.92
CA LEU A 197 -2.40 -5.98 -23.91
C LEU A 197 -1.73 -5.90 -25.29
N ARG A 198 -1.29 -4.71 -25.70
CA ARG A 198 -0.59 -4.49 -26.99
C ARG A 198 0.86 -4.97 -26.95
N GLY A 199 1.53 -4.81 -25.81
CA GLY A 199 2.95 -5.10 -25.60
C GLY A 199 3.26 -6.46 -24.99
N ASP A 200 2.26 -7.36 -24.88
CA ASP A 200 2.37 -8.66 -24.20
C ASP A 200 2.99 -8.56 -22.80
N GLY A 201 2.48 -7.61 -22.01
CA GLY A 201 2.90 -7.34 -20.63
C GLY A 201 3.99 -6.29 -20.46
N VAL A 202 4.55 -5.77 -21.56
CA VAL A 202 5.54 -4.67 -21.51
C VAL A 202 4.82 -3.31 -21.44
N VAL A 203 5.32 -2.44 -20.55
CA VAL A 203 4.95 -1.02 -20.47
C VAL A 203 6.19 -0.20 -20.76
N GLU A 204 6.13 0.60 -21.83
CA GLU A 204 7.21 1.47 -22.30
C GLU A 204 7.10 2.86 -21.66
N SER A 205 5.89 3.29 -21.32
CA SER A 205 5.64 4.62 -20.76
C SER A 205 4.71 4.58 -19.54
N TRP A 206 5.17 5.18 -18.45
CA TRP A 206 4.36 5.29 -17.23
C TRP A 206 3.66 6.66 -17.17
N PRO A 207 2.34 6.69 -16.88
CA PRO A 207 1.62 7.95 -16.70
C PRO A 207 2.30 8.83 -15.64
N GLY A 208 2.39 10.13 -15.92
CA GLY A 208 2.96 11.10 -14.97
C GLY A 208 4.48 10.99 -14.73
N ALA A 209 5.19 10.05 -15.36
CA ALA A 209 6.64 10.06 -15.36
C ALA A 209 7.13 11.26 -16.18
N ARG A 210 7.71 12.27 -15.50
CA ARG A 210 8.57 13.22 -16.21
C ARG A 210 9.73 12.42 -16.79
N SER A 211 9.95 12.58 -18.09
CA SER A 211 11.22 12.20 -18.70
C SER A 211 12.31 13.02 -18.02
N ASP A 212 13.17 12.33 -17.27
CA ASP A 212 14.45 12.90 -16.84
C ASP A 212 15.38 13.05 -18.06
#